data_AF-A0ABD0MZ14-F1
#
_entry.id   AF-A0ABD0MZ14-F1
#
_cell.length_a   1.000
_cell.length_b   1.000
_cell.length_c   1.000
_cell.angle_alpha   90.00
_cell.angle_beta   90.00
_cell.angle_gamma   90.00
#
_symmetry.space_group_name_H-M   'P 1'
#
loop_
_entity.id
_entity.type
_entity.pdbx_description
1 polymer ?
#
loop_
_entity_poly.entity_id
_entity_poly.type
_entity_poly.pdbx_seq_one_letter_code
_entity_poly.pdbx_strand_id
1 'polypeptide(L)'
;MAFPTIAMLLPCTIKPLQMIQNAAARLVFNEPKRAHITPLFISLHWLLVAARIKFTTLMLAYRTASGSATTYFHSLLRTYIPSRSLKSTSERHFVVPSQRRTKSLSKTFSFTVPGW
;
A
#
# COMPACT_ATOMS: atom_id res chain seq x y z
N MET A 1 19.15 -17.93 2.57
CA MET A 1 18.93 -16.78 3.48
C MET A 1 17.48 -16.37 3.37
N ALA A 2 16.75 -16.51 4.48
CA ALA A 2 15.31 -16.47 4.54
C ALA A 2 14.80 -15.02 4.69
N PHE A 3 13.99 -14.56 3.73
CA PHE A 3 13.06 -13.46 3.95
C PHE A 3 11.64 -13.97 3.71
N PRO A 4 11.05 -14.70 4.67
CA PRO A 4 9.63 -14.93 4.65
C PRO A 4 8.93 -13.65 5.17
N THR A 5 7.62 -13.56 4.96
CA THR A 5 6.69 -12.83 5.86
C THR A 5 6.34 -11.36 5.58
N ILE A 6 6.66 -10.74 4.44
CA ILE A 6 6.05 -9.42 4.09
C ILE A 6 5.03 -9.52 2.94
N ALA A 7 5.09 -10.56 2.10
CA ALA A 7 4.37 -10.58 0.82
C ALA A 7 2.93 -11.14 0.82
N MET A 8 2.29 -11.35 1.97
CA MET A 8 0.88 -11.77 2.03
C MET A 8 0.09 -10.97 3.06
N LEU A 9 -0.01 -9.65 2.87
CA LEU A 9 -0.98 -8.83 3.58
C LEU A 9 -2.37 -9.08 2.99
N LEU A 10 -2.88 -10.29 3.22
CA LEU A 10 -4.24 -10.69 2.87
C LEU A 10 -5.21 -9.70 3.56
N PRO A 11 -6.35 -9.32 2.94
CA PRO A 11 -7.36 -8.47 3.60
C PRO A 11 -7.76 -8.96 5.00
N CYS A 12 -7.60 -10.26 5.25
CA CYS A 12 -7.78 -10.93 6.54
C CYS A 12 -6.91 -10.36 7.68
N THR A 13 -5.77 -9.76 7.38
CA THR A 13 -4.84 -9.19 8.39
C THR A 13 -5.17 -7.75 8.80
N ILE A 14 -6.01 -7.04 8.03
CA ILE A 14 -6.32 -5.63 8.30
C ILE A 14 -7.16 -5.50 9.58
N LYS A 15 -8.10 -6.42 9.81
CA LYS A 15 -8.96 -6.44 11.00
C LYS A 15 -8.17 -6.54 12.31
N PRO A 16 -7.29 -7.54 12.52
CA PRO A 16 -6.51 -7.62 13.76
C PRO A 16 -5.56 -6.44 13.95
N LEU A 17 -4.94 -5.94 12.88
CA LEU A 17 -4.10 -4.73 12.94
C LEU A 17 -4.89 -3.49 13.39
N GLN A 18 -6.10 -3.30 12.86
CA GLN A 18 -6.96 -2.20 13.26
C GLN A 18 -7.39 -2.34 14.72
N MET A 19 -7.65 -3.56 15.20
CA MET A 19 -7.98 -3.80 16.60
C MET A 19 -6.83 -3.41 17.53
N ILE A 20 -5.60 -3.79 17.20
CA ILE A 20 -4.40 -3.42 17.96
C ILE A 20 -4.22 -1.91 17.97
N GLN A 21 -4.38 -1.25 16.81
CA GLN A 21 -4.26 0.20 16.72
C GLN A 21 -5.33 0.93 17.55
N ASN A 22 -6.58 0.44 17.51
CA ASN A 22 -7.68 0.98 18.31
C ASN A 22 -7.43 0.80 19.81
N ALA A 23 -6.88 -0.35 20.22
CA ALA A 23 -6.52 -0.60 21.61
C ALA A 23 -5.39 0.33 22.08
N ALA A 24 -4.37 0.54 21.24
CA ALA A 24 -3.27 1.46 21.54
C ALA A 24 -3.74 2.90 21.70
N ALA A 25 -4.60 3.41 20.81
CA ALA A 25 -5.14 4.77 20.95
C ALA A 25 -5.94 4.95 22.24
N ARG A 26 -6.71 3.93 22.65
CA ARG A 26 -7.44 3.95 23.93
C ARG A 26 -6.54 3.87 25.14
N LEU A 27 -5.45 3.12 25.06
CA LEU A 27 -4.45 3.04 26.13
C LEU A 27 -3.79 4.40 26.36
N VAL A 28 -3.47 5.13 25.28
CA VAL A 28 -2.85 6.46 25.37
C VAL A 28 -3.76 7.50 26.02
N PHE A 29 -5.05 7.50 25.66
CA PHE A 29 -6.04 8.45 26.22
C PHE A 29 -6.75 7.93 27.48
N ASN A 30 -6.44 6.71 27.93
CA ASN A 30 -7.12 6.02 29.02
C ASN A 30 -8.66 5.97 28.88
N GLU A 31 -9.12 5.67 27.66
CA GLU A 31 -10.54 5.68 27.29
C GLU A 31 -11.20 4.29 27.45
N PRO A 32 -12.50 4.21 27.80
CA PRO A 32 -13.20 2.95 27.96
C PRO A 32 -13.29 2.14 26.66
N LYS A 33 -13.51 0.82 26.78
CA LYS A 33 -13.61 -0.13 25.64
C LYS A 33 -14.71 0.22 24.62
N ARG A 34 -15.68 1.06 24.96
CA ARG A 34 -16.75 1.49 24.05
C ARG A 34 -16.59 2.92 23.54
N ALA A 35 -15.52 3.62 23.93
CA ALA A 35 -15.25 4.98 23.46
C ALA A 35 -15.11 5.03 21.94
N HIS A 36 -15.58 6.14 21.36
CA HIS A 36 -15.51 6.40 19.94
C HIS A 36 -14.04 6.61 19.53
N ILE A 37 -13.55 5.82 18.56
CA ILE A 37 -12.11 5.79 18.23
C ILE A 37 -11.69 6.93 17.29
N THR A 38 -12.60 7.42 16.45
CA THR A 38 -12.35 8.47 15.46
C THR A 38 -11.80 9.77 16.05
N PRO A 39 -12.34 10.35 17.15
CA PRO A 39 -11.79 11.55 17.75
C PRO A 39 -10.39 11.32 18.33
N LEU A 40 -10.11 10.12 18.86
CA LEU A 40 -8.79 9.78 19.37
C LEU A 40 -7.76 9.79 18.26
N PHE A 41 -8.09 9.23 17.10
CA PHE A 41 -7.21 9.26 15.93
C PHE A 41 -6.93 10.68 15.42
N ILE A 42 -7.92 11.57 15.45
CA ILE A 42 -7.75 12.98 15.07
C ILE A 42 -6.80 13.67 16.05
N SER A 43 -7.03 13.53 17.36
CA SER A 43 -6.16 14.13 18.39
C SER A 43 -4.73 13.60 18.32
N LEU A 44 -4.54 12.32 18.00
CA LEU A 44 -3.23 11.68 17.82
C LEU A 44 -2.59 11.97 16.45
N HIS A 45 -3.31 12.58 15.51
CA HIS A 45 -2.93 12.73 14.10
C HIS A 45 -2.59 11.38 13.42
N TRP A 46 -3.25 10.30 13.82
CA TRP A 46 -2.98 8.95 13.32
C TRP A 46 -3.97 8.55 12.23
N LEU A 47 -3.46 7.94 11.15
CA LEU A 47 -4.30 7.32 10.12
C LEU A 47 -4.75 5.92 10.52
N LEU A 48 -5.99 5.56 10.17
CA LEU A 48 -6.48 4.18 10.22
C LEU A 48 -5.58 3.25 9.37
N VAL A 49 -5.46 1.97 9.76
CA VAL A 49 -4.58 0.99 9.09
C VAL A 49 -4.84 0.94 7.58
N ALA A 50 -6.11 0.91 7.16
CA ALA A 50 -6.47 0.87 5.75
C ALA A 50 -5.99 2.12 4.98
N ALA A 51 -6.09 3.30 5.59
CA ALA A 51 -5.61 4.55 4.99
C ALA A 51 -4.08 4.57 4.95
N ARG A 52 -3.40 4.05 5.98
CA ARG A 52 -1.93 3.94 6.03
C ARG A 52 -1.38 3.02 4.94
N ILE A 53 -2.06 1.90 4.67
CA ILE A 53 -1.68 1.00 3.56
C ILE A 53 -1.74 1.76 2.23
N LYS A 54 -2.86 2.44 1.93
CA LYS A 54 -3.01 3.24 0.71
C LYS A 54 -1.94 4.33 0.60
N PHE A 55 -1.73 5.08 1.68
CA PHE A 55 -0.74 6.15 1.72
C PHE A 55 0.67 5.62 1.47
N THR A 56 1.06 4.50 2.10
CA THR A 56 2.39 3.91 1.92
C THR A 56 2.59 3.42 0.49
N THR A 57 1.59 2.80 -0.11
CA THR A 57 1.63 2.36 -1.52
C THR A 57 1.78 3.55 -2.46
N LEU A 58 0.98 4.60 -2.28
CA LEU A 58 1.05 5.82 -3.08
C LEU A 58 2.40 6.53 -2.91
N MET A 59 2.91 6.62 -1.68
CA MET A 59 4.19 7.23 -1.39
C MET A 59 5.34 6.44 -2.02
N LEU A 60 5.28 5.11 -1.98
CA LEU A 60 6.27 4.26 -2.66
C LEU A 60 6.23 4.46 -4.17
N ALA A 61 5.04 4.49 -4.77
CA ALA A 61 4.84 4.77 -6.19
C ALA A 61 5.38 6.18 -6.56
N TYR A 62 5.08 7.19 -5.75
CA TYR A 62 5.63 8.52 -5.98
C TYR A 62 7.16 8.53 -5.93
N ARG A 63 7.75 7.85 -4.93
CA ARG A 63 9.21 7.76 -4.79
C ARG A 63 9.86 7.05 -5.97
N THR A 64 9.26 5.98 -6.49
CA THR A 64 9.76 5.29 -7.68
C THR A 64 9.62 6.15 -8.93
N ALA A 65 8.51 6.86 -9.11
CA ALA A 65 8.34 7.79 -10.24
C ALA A 65 9.35 8.95 -10.18
N SER A 66 9.72 9.42 -8.98
CA SER A 66 10.69 10.50 -8.77
C SER A 66 12.16 10.09 -8.83
N GLY A 67 12.47 8.78 -8.96
CA GLY A 67 13.87 8.31 -8.99
C GLY A 67 14.55 8.18 -7.63
N SER A 68 13.84 8.43 -6.52
CA SER A 68 14.41 8.38 -5.15
C SER A 68 14.14 7.05 -4.42
N ALA A 69 13.72 6.01 -5.15
CA ALA A 69 13.49 4.68 -4.61
C ALA A 69 14.69 3.75 -4.85
N THR A 70 14.74 2.63 -4.14
CA THR A 70 15.80 1.64 -4.33
C THR A 70 15.67 0.96 -5.70
N THR A 71 16.81 0.51 -6.25
CA THR A 71 16.91 -0.10 -7.58
C THR A 71 15.95 -1.29 -7.78
N TYR A 72 15.70 -2.05 -6.72
CA TYR A 72 14.71 -3.13 -6.71
C TYR A 72 13.31 -2.64 -7.10
N PHE A 73 12.83 -1.54 -6.54
CA PHE A 73 11.49 -1.04 -6.85
C PHE A 73 11.38 -0.48 -8.26
N HIS A 74 12.45 0.10 -8.80
CA HIS A 74 12.52 0.50 -10.21
C HIS A 74 12.41 -0.69 -11.18
N SER A 75 12.95 -1.85 -10.79
CA SER A 75 12.82 -3.07 -11.59
C SER A 75 11.39 -3.62 -11.59
N LEU A 76 10.65 -3.41 -10.49
CA LEU A 76 9.27 -3.90 -10.31
C LEU A 76 8.22 -2.94 -10.88
N LEU A 77 8.41 -1.64 -10.70
CA LEU A 77 7.51 -0.56 -11.11
C LEU A 77 8.19 0.27 -12.21
N ARG A 78 8.00 -0.15 -13.47
CA ARG A 78 8.52 0.59 -14.63
C ARG A 78 7.61 1.77 -14.94
N THR A 79 8.18 2.97 -15.04
CA THR A 79 7.46 4.15 -15.54
C THR A 79 7.14 3.99 -17.02
N TYR A 80 5.94 4.35 -17.43
CA TYR A 80 5.52 4.33 -18.82
C TYR A 80 6.19 5.48 -19.58
N ILE A 81 6.98 5.14 -20.59
CA ILE A 81 7.62 6.10 -21.49
C ILE A 81 7.03 5.85 -22.88
N PRO A 82 6.14 6.72 -23.38
CA PRO A 82 5.57 6.55 -24.70
C PRO A 82 6.62 6.84 -25.77
N SER A 83 6.54 6.14 -26.91
CA SER A 83 7.44 6.36 -28.05
C SER A 83 7.17 7.68 -28.80
N ARG A 84 5.98 8.26 -28.61
CA ARG A 84 5.57 9.55 -29.18
C ARG A 84 5.10 10.46 -28.05
N SER A 85 5.35 11.77 -28.18
CA SER A 85 4.84 12.77 -27.24
C SER A 85 3.31 12.79 -27.24
N LEU A 86 2.71 12.33 -26.13
CA LEU A 86 1.26 12.33 -25.89
C LEU A 86 0.93 13.29 -24.75
N LYS A 87 -0.31 13.81 -24.71
CA LYS A 87 -0.78 14.67 -23.60
C LYS A 87 -0.73 13.96 -22.24
N SER A 88 -0.89 12.64 -22.21
CA SER A 88 -0.77 11.81 -21.00
C SER A 88 0.67 11.55 -20.53
N THR A 89 1.68 12.03 -21.27
CA THR A 89 3.10 11.86 -20.89
C THR A 89 3.42 12.56 -19.57
N SER A 90 2.76 13.69 -19.26
CA SER A 90 2.93 14.40 -17.99
C SER A 90 2.33 13.68 -16.78
N GLU A 91 1.46 12.69 -16.98
CA GLU A 91 0.72 12.02 -15.90
C GLU A 91 1.51 10.91 -15.19
N ARG A 92 2.77 10.65 -15.60
CA ARG A 92 3.71 9.70 -14.95
C ARG A 92 3.10 8.33 -14.63
N HIS A 93 2.38 7.76 -15.59
CA HIS A 93 1.76 6.44 -15.43
C HIS A 93 2.81 5.33 -15.28
N PHE A 94 2.45 4.26 -14.56
CA PHE A 94 3.26 3.04 -14.51
C PHE A 94 2.84 2.08 -15.62
N VAL A 95 3.80 1.33 -16.15
CA VAL A 95 3.53 0.23 -17.08
C VAL A 95 2.81 -0.87 -16.31
N VAL A 96 1.57 -1.16 -16.68
CA VAL A 96 0.86 -2.33 -16.19
C VAL A 96 1.43 -3.55 -16.93
N PRO A 97 2.11 -4.50 -16.25
CA PRO A 97 2.61 -5.69 -16.91
C PRO A 97 1.43 -6.52 -17.45
N SER A 98 1.50 -6.88 -18.73
CA SER A 98 0.49 -7.73 -19.38
C SER A 98 0.37 -9.07 -18.64
N GLN A 99 -0.79 -9.32 -18.02
CA GLN A 99 -1.08 -10.57 -17.31
C GLN A 99 -1.37 -11.71 -18.31
N ARG A 100 -0.32 -12.38 -18.82
CA ARG A 100 -0.52 -13.66 -19.52
C ARG A 100 -0.99 -14.70 -18.50
N ARG A 101 -2.15 -15.32 -18.77
CA ARG A 101 -2.76 -16.36 -17.92
C ARG A 101 -1.83 -17.57 -17.81
N THR A 102 -0.96 -17.57 -16.82
CA THR A 102 -0.29 -18.78 -16.32
C THR A 102 -0.86 -19.10 -14.96
N LYS A 103 -1.48 -20.27 -14.81
CA LYS A 103 -2.16 -20.76 -13.59
C LYS A 103 -1.30 -20.67 -12.31
N SER A 104 0.02 -20.57 -12.47
CA SER A 104 1.01 -20.43 -11.39
C SER A 104 1.13 -19.01 -10.80
N LEU A 105 0.89 -17.95 -11.59
CA LEU A 105 1.05 -16.55 -11.12
C LEU A 105 -0.13 -16.02 -10.29
N SER A 106 -1.22 -16.78 -10.18
CA SER A 106 -2.43 -16.47 -9.42
C SER A 106 -2.20 -16.23 -7.91
N LYS A 107 -0.99 -16.53 -7.41
CA LYS A 107 -0.59 -16.34 -6.01
C LYS A 107 0.46 -15.23 -5.81
N THR A 108 0.86 -14.53 -6.87
CA THR A 108 1.90 -13.50 -6.81
C THR A 108 1.31 -12.13 -6.50
N PHE A 109 2.09 -11.28 -5.84
CA PHE A 109 1.72 -9.94 -5.37
C PHE A 109 1.06 -9.06 -6.43
N SER A 110 1.45 -9.19 -7.71
CA SER A 110 0.84 -8.47 -8.83
C SER A 110 -0.59 -8.90 -9.19
N PHE A 111 -1.06 -10.05 -8.69
CA PHE A 111 -2.39 -10.60 -8.94
C PHE A 111 -3.38 -10.34 -7.79
N THR A 112 -2.89 -10.23 -6.54
CA THR A 112 -3.74 -10.07 -5.34
C THR A 112 -4.01 -8.62 -4.96
N VAL A 113 -3.36 -7.65 -5.60
CA VAL A 113 -3.69 -6.23 -5.44
C VAL A 113 -5.01 -5.98 -6.17
N PRO A 114 -6.09 -5.54 -5.48
CA PRO A 114 -7.31 -5.13 -6.14
C PRO A 114 -6.99 -4.00 -7.12
N GLY A 115 -7.42 -4.15 -8.37
CA GLY A 115 -7.52 -3.00 -9.27
C GLY A 115 -8.49 -2.00 -8.66
N TRP A 116 -8.00 -0.79 -8.41
CA TRP A 116 -8.83 0.37 -8.07
C TRP A 116 -9.09 1.15 -9.34
#